data_AF-A0A6A4GED1-F1
#
_entry.id   AF-A0A6A4GED1-F1
#
_cell.length_a   1.000
_cell.length_b   1.000
_cell.length_c   1.000
_cell.angle_alpha   90.00
_cell.angle_beta   90.00
_cell.angle_gamma   90.00
#
_symmetry.space_group_name_H-M   'P 1'
#
loop_
_entity.id
_entity.type
_entity.pdbx_description
1 polymer ?
#
loop_
_entity_poly.entity_id
_entity_poly.type
_entity_poly.pdbx_seq_one_letter_code
_entity_poly.pdbx_strand_id
1 'polypeptide(L)'
;ASDRGYTTAVVWITKPDDAEEGIAFGTDDGYLCVWRRNGVNFTEVFSKRLTGGVEGQEISSMAYDPSSGHLGIVHRSEVVHRFIIDGAMWPILVKSVAIPKHWPQAVVFGQSGVRGPELWTFGREDG
;
A
#
# COMPACT_ATOMS: atom_id res chain seq x y z
N ALA A 1 -3.65 4.88 21.94
CA ALA A 1 -3.29 4.37 20.61
C ALA A 1 -3.74 2.91 20.55
N SER A 2 -4.24 2.44 19.40
CA SER A 2 -4.41 1.00 19.14
C SER A 2 -3.03 0.34 19.13
N ASP A 3 -2.93 -0.96 19.40
CA ASP A 3 -1.67 -1.77 19.37
C ASP A 3 -0.95 -1.79 18.00
N ARG A 4 -1.38 -0.95 17.05
CA ARG A 4 -0.95 -0.88 15.65
C ARG A 4 -0.39 0.50 15.27
N GLY A 5 -0.32 1.43 16.21
CA GLY A 5 0.17 2.78 15.97
C GLY A 5 -0.87 3.76 15.38
N TYR A 6 -0.40 4.91 14.92
CA TYR A 6 -1.18 5.96 14.27
C TYR A 6 -1.27 5.74 12.75
N THR A 7 -2.40 6.11 12.14
CA THR A 7 -2.54 6.11 10.68
C THR A 7 -1.64 7.17 10.05
N THR A 8 -0.82 6.77 9.09
CA THR A 8 0.15 7.63 8.38
C THR A 8 -0.12 7.72 6.89
N ALA A 9 -0.74 6.69 6.30
CA ALA A 9 -1.13 6.68 4.90
C ALA A 9 -2.55 6.12 4.76
N VAL A 10 -3.30 6.60 3.77
CA VAL A 10 -4.65 6.09 3.45
C VAL A 10 -4.87 6.15 1.95
N VAL A 11 -5.57 5.16 1.41
CA VAL A 11 -5.99 5.14 0.01
C VAL A 11 -7.36 4.51 -0.14
N TRP A 12 -8.16 5.06 -1.04
CA TRP A 12 -9.44 4.49 -1.43
C TRP A 12 -9.21 3.41 -2.49
N ILE A 13 -9.90 2.28 -2.37
CA ILE A 13 -9.84 1.16 -3.29
C ILE A 13 -11.19 1.07 -4.00
N THR A 14 -11.21 1.37 -5.29
CA THR A 14 -12.36 1.18 -6.17
C THR A 14 -12.02 0.21 -7.28
N LYS A 15 -12.93 -0.71 -7.58
CA LYS A 15 -12.78 -1.59 -8.74
C LYS A 15 -13.61 -1.07 -9.91
N PRO A 16 -13.14 -1.22 -11.16
CA PRO A 16 -13.85 -0.70 -12.33
C PRO A 16 -15.27 -1.27 -12.54
N ASP A 17 -15.56 -2.42 -11.95
CA ASP A 17 -16.86 -3.11 -11.96
C ASP A 17 -17.78 -2.73 -10.78
N ASP A 18 -17.38 -1.73 -9.99
CA ASP A 18 -18.18 -0.91 -9.05
C ASP A 18 -18.92 -1.64 -7.91
N ALA A 19 -18.90 -2.98 -7.86
CA ALA A 19 -19.57 -3.72 -6.81
C ALA A 19 -18.81 -3.69 -5.47
N GLU A 20 -17.49 -3.49 -5.51
CA GLU A 20 -16.63 -3.65 -4.34
C GLU A 20 -15.74 -2.42 -4.14
N GLU A 21 -15.96 -1.74 -3.01
CA GLU A 21 -15.16 -0.61 -2.55
C GLU A 21 -14.49 -0.93 -1.22
N GLY A 22 -13.41 -0.22 -0.93
CA GLY A 22 -12.72 -0.36 0.34
C GLY A 22 -11.79 0.80 0.65
N ILE A 23 -11.22 0.76 1.84
CA ILE A 23 -10.15 1.65 2.27
C ILE A 23 -8.97 0.78 2.70
N ALA A 24 -7.78 1.14 2.29
CA ALA A 24 -6.56 0.67 2.94
C ALA A 24 -5.92 1.81 3.70
N PHE A 25 -5.35 1.51 4.87
CA PHE A 25 -4.51 2.45 5.61
C PHE A 25 -3.24 1.77 6.13
N GLY A 26 -2.17 2.56 6.14
CA GLY A 26 -0.87 2.21 6.71
C GLY A 26 -0.64 2.95 8.03
N THR A 27 0.21 2.39 8.89
CA THR A 27 0.54 2.99 10.20
C THR A 27 2.03 3.22 10.40
N ASP A 28 2.37 4.02 11.42
CA ASP A 28 3.74 4.27 11.88
C ASP A 28 4.44 3.03 12.45
N ASP A 29 3.69 2.07 13.00
CA ASP A 29 4.20 0.74 13.40
C ASP A 29 4.26 -0.27 12.24
N GLY A 30 3.97 0.16 11.00
CA GLY A 30 4.11 -0.66 9.80
C GLY A 30 2.94 -1.60 9.51
N TYR A 31 1.77 -1.37 10.10
CA TYR A 31 0.57 -2.17 9.82
C TYR A 31 -0.12 -1.73 8.54
N LEU A 32 -0.34 -2.66 7.61
CA LEU A 32 -1.32 -2.51 6.54
C LEU A 32 -2.65 -3.06 7.04
N CYS A 33 -3.67 -2.22 7.02
CA CYS A 33 -5.05 -2.60 7.29
C CYS A 33 -5.91 -2.34 6.04
N VAL A 34 -6.78 -3.30 5.71
CA VAL A 34 -7.72 -3.18 4.58
C VAL A 34 -9.13 -3.43 5.09
N TRP A 35 -10.03 -2.53 4.70
CA TRP A 35 -11.42 -2.51 5.11
C TRP A 35 -12.30 -2.56 3.88
N ARG A 36 -13.21 -3.53 3.84
CA ARG A 36 -14.22 -3.66 2.78
C ARG A 36 -15.44 -2.84 3.15
N ARG A 37 -15.98 -2.10 2.18
CA ARG A 37 -17.25 -1.39 2.32
C ARG A 37 -18.41 -2.37 2.10
N ASN A 38 -19.33 -2.41 3.06
CA ASN A 38 -20.56 -3.20 3.02
C ASN A 38 -21.75 -2.23 3.19
N GLY A 39 -22.20 -1.63 2.09
CA GLY A 39 -23.21 -0.56 2.10
C GLY A 39 -22.66 0.74 2.71
N VAL A 40 -23.15 1.14 3.88
CA VAL A 40 -22.65 2.32 4.63
C VAL A 40 -21.60 1.95 5.69
N ASN A 41 -21.41 0.67 5.96
CA ASN A 41 -20.49 0.17 6.98
C ASN A 41 -19.16 -0.28 6.36
N PHE A 42 -18.14 -0.37 7.19
CA PHE A 42 -16.85 -0.95 6.83
C PHE A 42 -16.52 -2.13 7.75
N THR A 43 -15.91 -3.16 7.18
CA THR A 43 -15.45 -4.34 7.92
C THR A 43 -13.98 -4.55 7.62
N GLU A 44 -13.15 -4.64 8.66
CA GLU A 44 -11.74 -5.00 8.51
C GLU A 44 -11.63 -6.43 7.97
N VAL A 45 -10.97 -6.58 6.82
CA VAL A 45 -10.75 -7.89 6.18
C VAL A 45 -9.29 -8.31 6.25
N PHE A 46 -8.38 -7.36 6.48
CA PHE A 46 -6.95 -7.64 6.59
C PHE A 46 -6.32 -6.68 7.59
N SER A 47 -5.46 -7.20 8.47
CA SER A 47 -4.57 -6.40 9.30
C SER A 47 -3.30 -7.18 9.58
N LYS A 48 -2.17 -6.74 9.02
CA LYS A 48 -0.85 -7.34 9.28
C LYS A 48 0.23 -6.27 9.28
N ARG A 49 1.18 -6.43 10.20
CA ARG A 49 2.45 -5.70 10.16
C ARG A 49 3.24 -6.19 8.96
N LEU A 50 3.57 -5.28 8.05
CA LEU A 50 4.44 -5.59 6.92
C LEU A 50 5.87 -5.74 7.43
N THR A 51 6.61 -6.66 6.81
CA THR A 51 8.00 -6.93 7.16
C THR A 51 8.87 -6.70 5.94
N GLY A 52 10.06 -6.14 6.18
CA GLY A 52 11.04 -5.79 5.17
C GLY A 52 12.07 -4.83 5.78
N GLY A 53 13.34 -4.97 5.42
CA GLY A 53 14.44 -4.15 5.98
C GLY A 53 14.59 -4.27 7.50
N VAL A 54 14.94 -3.17 8.17
CA VAL A 54 14.96 -3.06 9.65
C VAL A 54 13.51 -3.02 10.17
N GLU A 55 13.20 -3.85 11.16
CA GLU A 55 11.83 -4.26 11.49
C GLU A 55 10.78 -3.14 11.64
N GLY A 56 9.69 -3.26 10.87
CA GLY A 56 8.35 -2.75 11.19
C GLY A 56 8.23 -1.25 11.39
N GLN A 57 8.88 -0.49 10.54
CA GLN A 57 8.79 0.96 10.48
C GLN A 57 7.53 1.45 9.76
N GLU A 58 7.32 2.76 9.82
CA GLU A 58 6.20 3.46 9.22
C GLU A 58 5.96 3.10 7.75
N ILE A 59 4.69 2.82 7.42
CA ILE A 59 4.19 2.93 6.06
C ILE A 59 4.01 4.42 5.76
N SER A 60 4.91 4.98 4.96
CA SER A 60 4.97 6.43 4.70
C SER A 60 4.00 6.87 3.60
N SER A 61 3.69 6.00 2.63
CA SER A 61 2.78 6.31 1.54
C SER A 61 2.23 5.06 0.86
N MET A 62 1.09 5.24 0.19
CA MET A 62 0.41 4.20 -0.57
C MET A 62 -0.23 4.80 -1.82
N ALA A 63 -0.30 4.01 -2.88
CA ALA A 63 -1.01 4.34 -4.10
C ALA A 63 -1.78 3.11 -4.59
N TYR A 64 -2.98 3.32 -5.11
CA TYR A 64 -3.78 2.25 -5.71
C TYR A 64 -4.09 2.61 -7.17
N ASP A 65 -3.92 1.65 -8.07
CA ASP A 65 -4.26 1.77 -9.48
C ASP A 65 -5.53 0.95 -9.79
N PRO A 66 -6.69 1.61 -9.98
CA PRO A 66 -7.95 0.92 -10.27
C PRO A 66 -7.92 0.12 -11.56
N SER A 67 -7.09 0.51 -12.54
CA SER A 67 -7.06 -0.15 -13.85
C SER A 67 -6.46 -1.56 -13.79
N SER A 68 -5.55 -1.78 -12.84
CA SER A 68 -4.83 -3.05 -12.67
C SER A 68 -5.10 -3.73 -11.33
N GLY A 69 -5.80 -3.07 -10.42
CA GLY A 69 -6.06 -3.56 -9.06
C GLY A 69 -4.81 -3.60 -8.16
N HIS A 70 -3.73 -2.93 -8.55
CA HIS A 70 -2.48 -2.95 -7.80
C HIS A 70 -2.47 -1.91 -6.69
N LEU A 71 -1.95 -2.31 -5.52
CA LEU A 71 -1.66 -1.45 -4.39
C LEU A 71 -0.14 -1.38 -4.19
N GLY A 72 0.43 -0.20 -4.41
CA GLY A 72 1.81 0.11 -4.10
C GLY A 72 1.93 0.70 -2.70
N ILE A 73 2.91 0.24 -1.93
CA ILE A 73 3.15 0.69 -0.55
C ILE A 73 4.64 0.95 -0.40
N VAL A 74 4.99 2.06 0.23
CA VAL A 74 6.36 2.33 0.65
C VAL A 74 6.47 2.38 2.16
N HIS A 75 7.55 1.79 2.65
CA HIS A 75 7.82 1.55 4.05
C HIS A 75 9.20 2.13 4.37
N ARG A 76 9.32 2.88 5.47
CA ARG A 76 10.55 3.62 5.82
C ARG A 76 11.77 2.74 6.08
N SER A 77 11.60 1.44 6.27
CA SER A 77 12.68 0.46 6.30
C SER A 77 13.33 0.17 4.93
N GLU A 78 13.23 1.12 4.00
CA GLU A 78 13.83 1.02 2.67
C GLU A 78 13.16 -0.03 1.77
N VAL A 79 11.87 -0.33 2.02
CA VAL A 79 11.13 -1.38 1.30
C VAL A 79 9.94 -0.83 0.54
N VAL A 80 9.80 -1.31 -0.69
CA VAL A 80 8.64 -1.08 -1.56
C VAL A 80 7.89 -2.39 -1.71
N HIS A 81 6.60 -2.39 -1.40
CA HIS A 81 5.70 -3.52 -1.64
C HIS A 81 4.73 -3.21 -2.77
N ARG A 82 4.41 -4.23 -3.54
CA ARG A 82 3.34 -4.22 -4.52
C ARG A 82 2.42 -5.40 -4.27
N PHE A 83 1.14 -5.11 -4.08
CA PHE A 83 0.07 -6.07 -3.92
C PHE A 83 -0.90 -5.99 -5.10
N ILE A 84 -1.69 -7.05 -5.29
CA ILE A 84 -2.95 -7.02 -6.04
C ILE A 84 -4.08 -7.18 -5.02
N ILE A 85 -5.14 -6.40 -5.15
CA ILE A 85 -6.35 -6.53 -4.31
C ILE A 85 -7.34 -7.46 -5.00
N ASP A 86 -7.62 -8.61 -4.39
CA ASP A 86 -8.56 -9.59 -4.94
C ASP A 86 -10.04 -9.22 -4.71
N GLY A 87 -10.97 -10.05 -5.19
CA GLY A 87 -12.42 -9.79 -5.07
C GLY A 87 -12.94 -9.71 -3.63
N ALA A 88 -12.20 -10.24 -2.65
CA ALA A 88 -12.56 -10.19 -1.23
C ALA A 88 -11.93 -8.98 -0.50
N MET A 89 -11.33 -8.04 -1.24
CA MET A 89 -10.50 -6.96 -0.70
C MET A 89 -9.26 -7.45 0.05
N TRP A 90 -8.81 -8.67 -0.26
CA TRP A 90 -7.62 -9.23 0.34
C TRP A 90 -6.36 -8.84 -0.46
N PRO A 91 -5.32 -8.29 0.18
CA PRO A 91 -4.08 -7.97 -0.50
C PRO A 91 -3.21 -9.23 -0.72
N ILE A 92 -2.89 -9.50 -1.99
CA ILE A 92 -2.00 -10.59 -2.42
C ILE A 92 -0.65 -9.99 -2.81
N LEU A 93 0.43 -10.37 -2.11
CA LEU A 93 1.76 -9.83 -2.37
C LEU A 93 2.26 -10.28 -3.76
N VAL A 94 2.56 -9.31 -4.63
CA VAL A 94 3.17 -9.56 -5.95
C VAL A 94 4.68 -9.44 -5.88
N LYS A 95 5.17 -8.38 -5.22
CA LYS A 95 6.61 -8.13 -5.09
C LYS A 95 6.91 -7.31 -3.83
N SER A 96 8.04 -7.59 -3.20
CA SER A 96 8.64 -6.75 -2.19
C SER A 96 10.12 -6.57 -2.53
N VAL A 97 10.60 -5.33 -2.51
CA VAL A 97 11.98 -5.00 -2.86
C VAL A 97 12.55 -4.07 -1.80
N ALA A 98 13.68 -4.46 -1.21
CA ALA A 98 14.49 -3.56 -0.42
C ALA A 98 15.44 -2.79 -1.35
N ILE A 99 15.48 -1.46 -1.19
CA ILE A 99 16.33 -0.55 -1.95
C ILE A 99 17.26 0.11 -0.94
N PRO A 100 18.49 -0.39 -0.74
CA PRO A 100 19.38 0.11 0.29
C PRO A 100 19.58 1.63 0.22
N LYS A 101 19.51 2.30 1.36
CA LYS A 101 19.64 3.77 1.48
C LYS A 101 18.58 4.58 0.74
N HIS A 102 17.42 4.00 0.44
CA HIS A 102 16.27 4.73 -0.06
C HIS A 102 15.28 4.94 1.09
N TRP A 103 14.95 6.19 1.41
CA TRP A 103 13.95 6.52 2.43
C TRP A 103 12.67 7.04 1.77
N PRO A 104 11.80 6.15 1.27
CA PRO A 104 10.65 6.57 0.50
C PRO A 104 9.64 7.32 1.36
N GLN A 105 9.12 8.41 0.82
CA GLN A 105 8.08 9.28 1.38
C GLN A 105 6.81 9.30 0.53
N ALA A 106 6.91 8.98 -0.76
CA ALA A 106 5.78 8.95 -1.67
C ALA A 106 5.92 7.80 -2.67
N VAL A 107 4.77 7.32 -3.15
CA VAL A 107 4.69 6.31 -4.21
C VAL A 107 3.55 6.65 -5.16
N VAL A 108 3.76 6.43 -6.46
CA VAL A 108 2.74 6.62 -7.49
C VAL A 108 2.85 5.55 -8.56
N PHE A 109 1.72 5.22 -9.19
CA PHE A 109 1.74 4.43 -10.42
C PHE A 109 1.94 5.35 -11.62
N GLY A 110 2.94 5.05 -12.45
CA GLY A 110 3.24 5.75 -13.68
C GLY A 110 2.68 5.02 -14.91
N GLN A 111 2.30 5.78 -15.92
CA GLN A 111 1.90 5.28 -17.24
C GLN A 111 2.99 5.58 -18.28
N SER A 112 4.13 4.90 -18.19
CA SER A 112 5.12 4.93 -19.26
C SER A 112 4.73 3.89 -20.31
N GLY A 113 4.21 4.34 -21.46
CA GLY A 113 3.59 3.51 -22.50
C GLY A 113 4.47 2.45 -23.18
N VAL A 114 5.70 2.20 -22.70
CA VAL A 114 6.67 1.29 -23.33
C VAL A 114 6.89 -0.01 -22.53
N ARG A 115 6.66 -0.04 -21.21
CA ARG A 115 7.01 -1.20 -20.34
C ARG A 115 5.88 -1.71 -19.44
N GLY A 116 4.66 -1.24 -19.62
CA GLY A 116 3.53 -1.56 -18.74
C GLY A 116 3.50 -0.67 -17.48
N PRO A 117 2.64 -0.98 -16.50
CA PRO A 117 2.47 -0.15 -15.31
C PRO A 117 3.75 -0.10 -14.47
N GLU A 118 4.28 1.11 -14.26
CA GLU A 118 5.47 1.36 -13.46
C GLU A 118 5.07 1.82 -12.05
N LEU A 119 5.86 1.46 -11.05
CA LEU A 119 5.72 1.95 -9.69
C LEU A 119 6.92 2.86 -9.40
N TRP A 120 6.66 4.14 -9.20
CA TRP A 120 7.68 5.13 -8.91
C TRP A 120 7.65 5.45 -7.42
N THR A 121 8.82 5.49 -6.80
CA THR A 121 8.99 5.85 -5.40
C THR A 121 9.86 7.09 -5.31
N PHE A 122 9.53 7.96 -4.37
CA PHE A 122 10.26 9.20 -4.10
C PHE A 122 10.54 9.29 -2.62
N GLY A 123 11.71 9.75 -2.26
CA GLY A 123 12.26 9.70 -0.92
C GLY A 123 13.28 10.79 -0.67
N ARG A 124 13.81 10.78 0.56
CA ARG A 124 14.92 11.66 0.95
C ARG A 124 16.22 11.03 0.50
N GLU A 125 17.17 11.85 0.01
CA GLU A 125 18.50 11.40 -0.42
C GLU A 125 18.49 10.47 -1.66
N ASP A 126 17.46 10.57 -2.51
CA ASP A 126 17.35 9.84 -3.79
C ASP A 126 18.35 10.31 -4.87
N GLY A 127 19.44 10.99 -4.48
CA GLY A 127 20.48 11.55 -5.36
C GLY A 127 21.88 11.28 -4.84
#